data_AF-A0AAD7R1X2-F1
#
_entry.id   AF-A0AAD7R1X2-F1
#
_cell.length_a   1.000
_cell.length_b   1.000
_cell.length_c   1.000
_cell.angle_alpha   90.00
_cell.angle_beta   90.00
_cell.angle_gamma   90.00
#
_symmetry.space_group_name_H-M   'P 1'
#
loop_
_entity.id
_entity.type
_entity.pdbx_description
1 polymer ?
#
loop_
_entity_poly.entity_id
_entity_poly.type
_entity_poly.pdbx_seq_one_letter_code
_entity_poly.pdbx_strand_id
1 'polypeptide(L)'
;MELPDSFTNVRPAFFTKKKPSPPQSGVTHPDTSLLRPQLAMEYEWLEKVTVTDGPVDVTWSAHHASQKRGKPFEVSITSLLPLLRDQAHSVATVKHVMDKIKEIVAFLNPGQVPVIAADQPIYAVAKQVQWHWPEIYGEDKFVIMFGGLHIEMAALKSIGTLLQDSGWTGALVEAGIASPGTADSFLTVSSITRTQQMHQITGCSLYKLLKAAHMDYSKETDEQPEEVPSFEAWCEHRKRQSPQFHFWYMVLSMELVILLLIRSFREANFFLYCQSLAELIPYFFANNNVNYARWLPIYYRDMVTLEQKHPQLAQEFQSGNFVVHKSSRQFSAMAIDQAHEQANAVIKAETGCDRRD
;
A
#
# COMPACT_ATOMS: atom_id res chain seq x y z
N MET A 1 -18.40 -3.97 -33.55
CA MET A 1 -19.68 -4.42 -32.99
C MET A 1 -20.15 -3.32 -32.05
N GLU A 2 -21.37 -2.81 -32.21
CA GLU A 2 -21.92 -1.83 -31.26
C GLU A 2 -22.21 -2.53 -29.92
N LEU A 3 -21.93 -1.83 -28.82
CA LEU A 3 -22.20 -2.33 -27.48
C LEU A 3 -23.69 -2.19 -27.16
N PRO A 4 -24.28 -3.13 -26.41
CA PRO A 4 -25.69 -3.05 -26.06
C PRO A 4 -26.00 -1.82 -25.20
N ASP A 5 -27.20 -1.26 -25.37
CA ASP A 5 -27.68 -0.11 -24.58
C ASP A 5 -27.63 -0.36 -23.08
N SER A 6 -27.81 -1.62 -22.65
CA SER A 6 -27.69 -2.01 -21.25
C SER A 6 -26.29 -1.80 -20.67
N PHE A 7 -25.26 -1.74 -21.52
CA PHE A 7 -23.88 -1.42 -21.13
C PHE A 7 -23.59 0.07 -21.25
N THR A 8 -24.03 0.72 -22.34
CA THR A 8 -23.66 2.12 -22.65
C THR A 8 -24.53 3.17 -21.96
N ASN A 9 -25.76 2.84 -21.59
CA ASN A 9 -26.71 3.81 -21.01
C ASN A 9 -26.63 3.84 -19.47
N VAL A 10 -25.84 4.77 -18.95
CA VAL A 10 -25.70 5.02 -17.51
C VAL A 10 -26.94 5.72 -16.96
N ARG A 11 -27.73 5.01 -16.15
CA ARG A 11 -28.95 5.58 -15.56
C ARG A 11 -28.61 6.60 -14.46
N PRO A 12 -29.31 7.75 -14.41
CA PRO A 12 -29.12 8.71 -13.32
C PRO A 12 -29.32 8.08 -11.94
N ALA A 13 -28.42 8.39 -11.01
CA ALA A 13 -28.53 7.97 -9.62
C ALA A 13 -27.97 9.07 -8.72
N PHE A 14 -28.62 9.27 -7.56
CA PHE A 14 -28.26 10.30 -6.59
C PHE A 14 -28.46 9.78 -5.17
N PHE A 15 -27.66 10.29 -4.24
CA PHE A 15 -27.83 9.98 -2.82
C PHE A 15 -29.05 10.71 -2.26
N THR A 16 -30.00 9.94 -1.71
CA THR A 16 -31.21 10.47 -1.07
C THR A 16 -30.97 10.88 0.38
N LYS A 17 -29.91 10.36 1.03
CA LYS A 17 -29.49 10.72 2.38
C LYS A 17 -28.10 11.38 2.36
N LYS A 18 -27.92 12.43 3.15
CA LYS A 18 -26.58 13.03 3.32
C LYS A 18 -25.78 12.20 4.33
N LYS A 19 -24.56 11.78 3.95
CA LYS A 19 -23.56 11.14 4.82
C LYS A 19 -24.07 9.91 5.59
N PRO A 20 -24.41 8.81 4.91
CA PRO A 20 -24.67 7.54 5.59
C PRO A 20 -23.47 7.16 6.48
N SER A 21 -23.74 6.80 7.73
CA SER A 21 -22.72 6.33 8.66
C SER A 21 -22.36 4.87 8.34
N PRO A 22 -21.08 4.49 8.51
CA PRO A 22 -20.69 3.08 8.42
C PRO A 22 -21.48 2.24 9.44
N PRO A 23 -21.86 1.00 9.11
CA PRO A 23 -22.44 0.08 10.08
C PRO A 23 -21.51 -0.08 11.30
N GLN A 24 -22.08 -0.13 12.50
CA GLN A 24 -21.31 -0.43 13.71
C GLN A 24 -20.73 -1.84 13.60
N SER A 25 -19.45 -1.99 13.94
CA SER A 25 -18.80 -3.31 14.03
C SER A 25 -18.08 -3.43 15.37
N GLY A 26 -18.17 -4.58 16.01
CA GLY A 26 -17.44 -4.90 17.25
C GLY A 26 -15.98 -5.31 17.05
N VAL A 27 -15.35 -4.88 15.94
CA VAL A 27 -13.97 -5.25 15.64
C VAL A 27 -13.04 -4.55 16.63
N THR A 28 -12.29 -5.34 17.39
CA THR A 28 -11.23 -4.85 18.27
C THR A 28 -10.04 -4.38 17.43
N HIS A 29 -9.32 -3.37 17.92
CA HIS A 29 -8.09 -2.90 17.28
C HIS A 29 -7.12 -4.06 17.04
N PRO A 30 -6.38 -4.07 15.92
CA PRO A 30 -5.31 -5.04 15.68
C PRO A 30 -4.34 -5.03 16.85
N ASP A 31 -3.91 -6.23 17.25
CA ASP A 31 -2.77 -6.35 18.13
C ASP A 31 -1.49 -5.97 17.35
N THR A 32 -1.02 -4.75 17.58
CA THR A 32 0.23 -4.22 16.98
C THR A 32 1.47 -5.01 17.42
N SER A 33 1.36 -5.92 18.40
CA SER A 33 2.45 -6.82 18.77
C SER A 33 2.83 -7.80 17.64
N LEU A 34 1.92 -8.01 16.68
CA LEU A 34 2.11 -8.93 15.55
C LEU A 34 3.01 -8.38 14.44
N LEU A 35 3.37 -7.09 14.46
CA LEU A 35 4.20 -6.48 13.42
C LEU A 35 5.69 -6.81 13.58
N ARG A 36 6.23 -6.81 14.80
CA ARG A 36 7.67 -7.01 15.05
C ARG A 36 8.22 -8.27 14.38
N PRO A 37 7.54 -9.44 14.44
CA PRO A 37 7.97 -10.62 13.70
C PRO A 37 8.01 -10.42 12.18
N GLN A 38 7.09 -9.62 11.61
CA GLN A 38 7.01 -9.40 10.16
C GLN A 38 8.13 -8.52 9.63
N LEU A 39 8.65 -7.61 10.47
CA LEU A 39 9.80 -6.74 10.17
C LEU A 39 11.15 -7.45 10.20
N ALA A 40 11.22 -8.68 10.71
CA ALA A 40 12.50 -9.38 10.89
C ALA A 40 13.30 -9.50 9.59
N MET A 41 12.64 -9.82 8.47
CA MET A 41 13.30 -9.91 7.16
C MET A 41 13.81 -8.55 6.66
N GLU A 42 13.17 -7.45 7.08
CA GLU A 42 13.50 -6.12 6.60
C GLU A 42 14.75 -5.63 7.35
N TYR A 43 14.82 -5.92 8.65
CA TYR A 43 16.04 -5.73 9.43
C TYR A 43 17.16 -6.69 8.99
N GLU A 44 16.88 -7.94 8.60
CA GLU A 44 17.88 -8.84 8.02
C GLU A 44 18.49 -8.26 6.73
N TRP A 45 17.64 -7.72 5.85
CA TRP A 45 18.11 -7.02 4.66
C TRP A 45 18.97 -5.81 5.01
N LEU A 46 18.51 -4.95 5.93
CA LEU A 46 19.27 -3.78 6.38
C LEU A 46 20.64 -4.19 6.97
N GLU A 47 20.68 -5.23 7.82
CA GLU A 47 21.92 -5.74 8.40
C GLU A 47 22.88 -6.22 7.30
N LYS A 48 22.39 -6.99 6.33
CA LYS A 48 23.19 -7.47 5.19
C LYS A 48 23.79 -6.31 4.38
N VAL A 49 23.02 -5.25 4.16
CA VAL A 49 23.51 -4.04 3.47
C VAL A 49 24.58 -3.33 4.30
N THR A 50 24.44 -3.27 5.64
CA THR A 50 25.42 -2.58 6.51
C THR A 50 26.76 -3.29 6.65
N VAL A 51 26.78 -4.62 6.60
CA VAL A 51 28.01 -5.43 6.80
C VAL A 51 28.84 -5.57 5.52
N THR A 52 28.28 -5.25 4.34
CA THR A 52 28.99 -5.36 3.07
C THR A 52 29.80 -4.09 2.80
N ASP A 53 31.13 -4.13 2.99
CA ASP A 53 32.03 -3.07 2.54
C ASP A 53 32.22 -3.16 1.00
N GLY A 54 31.51 -2.32 0.26
CA GLY A 54 31.56 -2.27 -1.22
C GLY A 54 30.25 -1.80 -1.86
N PRO A 55 30.14 -1.76 -3.20
CA PRO A 55 28.86 -1.52 -3.86
C PRO A 55 27.84 -2.57 -3.39
N VAL A 56 26.69 -2.10 -2.91
CA VAL A 56 25.64 -2.93 -2.31
C VAL A 56 25.02 -3.82 -3.38
N ASP A 57 25.51 -5.06 -3.50
CA ASP A 57 25.07 -6.03 -4.50
C ASP A 57 23.68 -6.65 -4.22
N VAL A 58 22.98 -6.20 -3.17
CA VAL A 58 21.67 -6.77 -2.78
C VAL A 58 20.61 -5.68 -2.63
N THR A 59 19.89 -5.42 -3.73
CA THR A 59 18.66 -4.63 -3.69
C THR A 59 17.61 -5.30 -2.80
N TRP A 60 16.69 -4.52 -2.23
CA TRP A 60 15.58 -5.04 -1.41
C TRP A 60 14.79 -6.13 -2.17
N SER A 61 14.42 -5.86 -3.42
CA SER A 61 13.71 -6.83 -4.26
C SER A 61 14.52 -8.11 -4.52
N ALA A 62 15.84 -8.00 -4.73
CA ALA A 62 16.71 -9.17 -4.90
C ALA A 62 16.86 -9.97 -3.61
N HIS A 63 16.96 -9.29 -2.45
CA HIS A 63 16.97 -9.94 -1.14
C HIS A 63 15.72 -10.82 -0.99
N HIS A 64 14.53 -10.25 -1.12
CA HIS A 64 13.28 -11.00 -0.96
C HIS A 64 13.06 -12.06 -2.05
N ALA A 65 13.41 -11.78 -3.30
CA ALA A 65 13.30 -12.77 -4.38
C ALA A 65 14.26 -13.97 -4.19
N SER A 66 15.35 -13.79 -3.45
CA SER A 66 16.31 -14.87 -3.11
C SER A 66 15.87 -15.72 -1.91
N GLN A 67 14.90 -15.25 -1.11
CA GLN A 67 14.34 -16.02 0.00
C GLN A 67 13.50 -17.20 -0.52
N LYS A 68 13.03 -18.06 0.39
CA LYS A 68 12.29 -19.29 0.02
C LYS A 68 11.21 -19.00 -1.01
N ARG A 69 11.22 -19.77 -2.11
CA ARG A 69 10.20 -19.68 -3.16
C ARG A 69 8.81 -19.88 -2.54
N GLY A 70 7.90 -18.98 -2.90
CA GLY A 70 6.49 -19.09 -2.54
C GLY A 70 5.84 -20.32 -3.17
N LYS A 71 4.58 -20.55 -2.81
CA LYS A 71 3.75 -21.57 -3.47
C LYS A 71 3.66 -21.27 -4.98
N PRO A 72 3.56 -22.30 -5.84
CA PRO A 72 3.22 -22.09 -7.24
C PRO A 72 1.91 -21.30 -7.37
N PHE A 73 1.85 -20.40 -8.35
CA PHE A 73 0.67 -19.61 -8.68
C PHE A 73 0.52 -19.52 -10.19
N GLU A 74 -0.70 -19.21 -10.65
CA GLU A 74 -1.00 -19.00 -12.06
C GLU A 74 -0.89 -17.52 -12.44
N VAL A 75 -0.55 -17.26 -13.70
CA VAL A 75 -0.59 -15.91 -14.26
C VAL A 75 -2.05 -15.49 -14.37
N SER A 76 -2.38 -14.31 -13.85
CA SER A 76 -3.73 -13.78 -13.86
C SER A 76 -4.19 -13.49 -15.29
N ILE A 77 -5.40 -13.94 -15.61
CA ILE A 77 -6.08 -13.54 -16.85
C ILE A 77 -6.64 -12.13 -16.62
N THR A 78 -6.22 -11.19 -17.47
CA THR A 78 -6.68 -9.79 -17.39
C THR A 78 -7.26 -9.36 -18.71
N SER A 79 -8.34 -8.58 -18.66
CA SER A 79 -8.99 -7.99 -19.83
C SER A 79 -9.61 -6.64 -19.42
N LEU A 80 -9.76 -5.73 -20.38
CA LEU A 80 -10.36 -4.43 -20.16
C LEU A 80 -11.79 -4.41 -20.71
N LEU A 81 -12.70 -3.85 -19.93
CA LEU A 81 -14.04 -3.55 -20.39
C LEU A 81 -14.02 -2.32 -21.31
N PRO A 82 -15.00 -2.20 -22.22
CA PRO A 82 -15.12 -1.00 -23.03
C PRO A 82 -15.28 0.28 -22.19
N LEU A 83 -14.71 1.38 -22.68
CA LEU A 83 -14.72 2.66 -21.98
C LEU A 83 -16.14 3.24 -21.87
N LEU A 84 -16.49 3.69 -20.68
CA LEU A 84 -17.65 4.55 -20.43
C LEU A 84 -17.24 6.01 -20.63
N ARG A 85 -18.11 6.83 -21.24
CA ARG A 85 -17.84 8.25 -21.51
C ARG A 85 -18.23 9.16 -20.33
N ASP A 86 -18.95 8.62 -19.35
CA ASP A 86 -19.44 9.33 -18.18
C ASP A 86 -18.34 9.62 -17.15
N GLN A 87 -18.59 10.60 -16.28
CA GLN A 87 -17.67 10.98 -15.20
C GLN A 87 -17.51 9.83 -14.18
N ALA A 88 -16.29 9.30 -14.08
CA ALA A 88 -15.98 8.10 -13.29
C ALA A 88 -16.39 8.18 -11.81
N HIS A 89 -16.34 9.38 -11.21
CA HIS A 89 -16.66 9.60 -9.80
C HIS A 89 -18.14 9.95 -9.56
N SER A 90 -18.99 9.94 -10.60
CA SER A 90 -20.42 10.19 -10.42
C SER A 90 -21.10 8.99 -9.76
N VAL A 91 -22.11 9.26 -8.93
CA VAL A 91 -22.90 8.20 -8.27
C VAL A 91 -23.52 7.25 -9.31
N ALA A 92 -24.02 7.81 -10.42
CA ALA A 92 -24.58 7.07 -11.54
C ALA A 92 -23.57 6.10 -12.17
N THR A 93 -22.36 6.58 -12.48
CA THR A 93 -21.31 5.78 -13.10
C THR A 93 -20.81 4.70 -12.15
N VAL A 94 -20.53 5.03 -10.89
CA VAL A 94 -20.06 4.04 -9.90
C VAL A 94 -21.09 2.95 -9.70
N LYS A 95 -22.37 3.32 -9.53
CA LYS A 95 -23.46 2.34 -9.38
C LYS A 95 -23.59 1.47 -10.63
N HIS A 96 -23.51 2.05 -11.83
CA HIS A 96 -23.57 1.30 -13.09
C HIS A 96 -22.41 0.32 -13.24
N VAL A 97 -21.18 0.74 -12.92
CA VAL A 97 -20.01 -0.15 -12.93
C VAL A 97 -20.19 -1.29 -11.93
N MET A 98 -20.69 -1.02 -10.73
CA MET A 98 -20.99 -2.07 -9.75
C MET A 98 -22.05 -3.05 -10.28
N ASP A 99 -23.11 -2.57 -10.93
CA ASP A 99 -24.12 -3.42 -11.58
C ASP A 99 -23.47 -4.33 -12.66
N LYS A 100 -22.61 -3.77 -13.51
CA LYS A 100 -21.91 -4.56 -14.55
C LYS A 100 -20.95 -5.59 -13.96
N ILE A 101 -20.22 -5.27 -12.89
CA ILE A 101 -19.36 -6.23 -12.21
C ILE A 101 -20.20 -7.38 -11.63
N LYS A 102 -21.35 -7.09 -11.03
CA LYS A 102 -22.26 -8.15 -10.54
C LYS A 102 -22.71 -9.08 -11.67
N GLU A 103 -23.14 -8.52 -12.80
CA GLU A 103 -23.58 -9.29 -13.97
C GLU A 103 -22.45 -10.18 -14.52
N ILE A 104 -21.23 -9.62 -14.66
CA ILE A 104 -20.05 -10.34 -15.17
C ILE A 104 -19.66 -11.47 -14.22
N VAL A 105 -19.59 -11.20 -12.91
CA VAL A 105 -19.23 -12.21 -11.90
C VAL A 105 -20.29 -13.31 -11.86
N ALA A 106 -21.59 -12.96 -11.91
CA ALA A 106 -22.65 -13.95 -11.96
C ALA A 106 -22.61 -14.85 -13.21
N PHE A 107 -22.13 -14.32 -14.34
CA PHE A 107 -21.95 -15.09 -15.57
C PHE A 107 -20.71 -15.98 -15.55
N LEU A 108 -19.56 -15.42 -15.16
CA LEU A 108 -18.27 -16.14 -15.18
C LEU A 108 -18.12 -17.13 -14.03
N ASN A 109 -18.53 -16.72 -12.82
CA ASN A 109 -18.36 -17.46 -11.57
C ASN A 109 -19.64 -17.37 -10.71
N PRO A 110 -20.71 -18.12 -11.05
CA PRO A 110 -21.97 -18.09 -10.32
C PRO A 110 -21.77 -18.32 -8.81
N GLY A 111 -22.33 -17.43 -7.98
CA GLY A 111 -22.24 -17.50 -6.52
C GLY A 111 -21.00 -16.82 -5.92
N GLN A 112 -20.03 -16.39 -6.72
CA GLN A 112 -18.89 -15.62 -6.22
C GLN A 112 -19.31 -14.20 -5.82
N VAL A 113 -18.75 -13.72 -4.70
CA VAL A 113 -18.94 -12.34 -4.25
C VAL A 113 -18.16 -11.39 -5.19
N PRO A 114 -18.82 -10.40 -5.79
CA PRO A 114 -18.17 -9.42 -6.65
C PRO A 114 -17.21 -8.52 -5.87
N VAL A 115 -16.06 -8.26 -6.47
CA VAL A 115 -15.01 -7.39 -5.93
C VAL A 115 -14.67 -6.30 -6.93
N ILE A 116 -14.53 -5.06 -6.46
CA ILE A 116 -13.97 -3.94 -7.26
C ILE A 116 -12.80 -3.31 -6.51
N ALA A 117 -11.72 -2.99 -7.20
CA ALA A 117 -10.67 -2.12 -6.67
C ALA A 117 -10.85 -0.69 -7.20
N ALA A 118 -10.77 0.30 -6.32
CA ALA A 118 -11.04 1.70 -6.66
C ALA A 118 -10.04 2.64 -5.99
N ASP A 119 -9.64 3.71 -6.69
CA ASP A 119 -8.87 4.81 -6.10
C ASP A 119 -9.67 5.52 -4.98
N GLN A 120 -9.02 6.42 -4.23
CA GLN A 120 -9.65 7.02 -3.04
C GLN A 120 -10.99 7.72 -3.34
N PRO A 121 -11.13 8.57 -4.37
CA PRO A 121 -12.40 9.20 -4.68
C PRO A 121 -13.50 8.20 -5.06
N ILE A 122 -13.21 7.22 -5.92
CA ILE A 122 -14.20 6.23 -6.36
C ILE A 122 -14.55 5.29 -5.21
N TYR A 123 -13.58 4.88 -4.40
CA TYR A 123 -13.80 4.08 -3.19
C TYR A 123 -14.80 4.75 -2.25
N ALA A 124 -14.64 6.05 -1.99
CA ALA A 124 -15.54 6.82 -1.14
C ALA A 124 -16.98 6.87 -1.68
N VAL A 125 -17.14 7.00 -3.00
CA VAL A 125 -18.46 6.98 -3.65
C VAL A 125 -19.06 5.57 -3.61
N ALA A 126 -18.27 4.54 -3.89
CA ALA A 126 -18.69 3.14 -3.89
C ALA A 126 -19.15 2.69 -2.49
N LYS A 127 -18.44 3.07 -1.42
CA LYS A 127 -18.88 2.82 -0.05
C LYS A 127 -20.19 3.52 0.28
N GLN A 128 -20.37 4.76 -0.19
CA GLN A 128 -21.64 5.46 -0.02
C GLN A 128 -22.77 4.80 -0.81
N VAL A 129 -22.53 4.32 -2.03
CA VAL A 129 -23.48 3.48 -2.80
C VAL A 129 -23.86 2.24 -1.99
N GLN A 130 -22.86 1.59 -1.39
CA GLN A 130 -23.03 0.42 -0.54
C GLN A 130 -24.01 0.65 0.61
N TRP A 131 -23.86 1.77 1.30
CA TRP A 131 -24.67 2.11 2.47
C TRP A 131 -26.03 2.72 2.11
N HIS A 132 -26.21 3.25 0.89
CA HIS A 132 -27.50 3.74 0.40
C HIS A 132 -28.41 2.64 -0.14
N TRP A 133 -27.85 1.61 -0.74
CA TRP A 133 -28.60 0.50 -1.33
C TRP A 133 -28.09 -0.85 -0.78
N PRO A 134 -28.17 -1.09 0.54
CA PRO A 134 -27.64 -2.30 1.18
C PRO A 134 -28.34 -3.58 0.67
N GLU A 135 -29.59 -3.46 0.23
CA GLU A 135 -30.34 -4.58 -0.36
C GLU A 135 -29.64 -5.14 -1.60
N ILE A 136 -28.97 -4.27 -2.37
CA ILE A 136 -28.34 -4.61 -3.65
C ILE A 136 -26.83 -4.77 -3.51
N TYR A 137 -26.17 -3.85 -2.80
CA TYR A 137 -24.70 -3.76 -2.76
C TYR A 137 -24.11 -3.94 -1.37
N GLY A 138 -24.90 -4.29 -0.34
CA GLY A 138 -24.47 -4.34 1.07
C GLY A 138 -23.09 -4.97 1.31
N GLU A 139 -22.49 -4.68 2.47
CA GLU A 139 -21.17 -5.21 2.84
C GLU A 139 -21.09 -6.74 2.83
N ASP A 140 -22.24 -7.42 2.89
CA ASP A 140 -22.47 -8.87 2.76
C ASP A 140 -22.67 -9.35 1.31
N LYS A 141 -22.72 -8.45 0.32
CA LYS A 141 -23.04 -8.77 -1.10
C LYS A 141 -21.99 -8.30 -2.10
N PHE A 142 -21.16 -7.33 -1.74
CA PHE A 142 -20.16 -6.74 -2.63
C PHE A 142 -18.95 -6.28 -1.82
N VAL A 143 -17.74 -6.60 -2.26
CA VAL A 143 -16.50 -6.12 -1.62
C VAL A 143 -15.86 -5.01 -2.43
N ILE A 144 -15.52 -3.92 -1.77
CA ILE A 144 -14.83 -2.78 -2.37
C ILE A 144 -13.43 -2.72 -1.79
N MET A 145 -12.43 -2.97 -2.63
CA MET A 145 -11.03 -2.82 -2.32
C MET A 145 -10.56 -1.40 -2.58
N PHE A 146 -9.78 -0.88 -1.64
CA PHE A 146 -9.11 0.40 -1.80
C PHE A 146 -7.85 0.16 -2.66
N GLY A 147 -7.65 0.99 -3.68
CA GLY A 147 -6.55 0.88 -4.64
C GLY A 147 -5.19 0.78 -3.94
N GLY A 148 -4.52 -0.36 -4.10
CA GLY A 148 -3.27 -0.67 -3.41
C GLY A 148 -2.13 0.23 -3.84
N LEU A 149 -2.03 0.54 -5.13
CA LEU A 149 -1.07 1.53 -5.64
C LEU A 149 -1.31 2.91 -5.03
N HIS A 150 -2.57 3.31 -4.94
CA HIS A 150 -2.95 4.61 -4.39
C HIS A 150 -2.73 4.70 -2.88
N ILE A 151 -2.82 3.59 -2.14
CA ILE A 151 -2.40 3.53 -0.73
C ILE A 151 -0.90 3.70 -0.62
N GLU A 152 -0.12 2.99 -1.44
CA GLU A 152 1.33 3.09 -1.45
C GLU A 152 1.80 4.52 -1.77
N MET A 153 1.28 5.12 -2.84
CA MET A 153 1.57 6.50 -3.21
C MET A 153 1.19 7.49 -2.10
N ALA A 154 0.07 7.27 -1.41
CA ALA A 154 -0.32 8.13 -0.30
C ALA A 154 0.63 7.98 0.89
N ALA A 155 1.08 6.75 1.21
CA ALA A 155 2.04 6.51 2.28
C ALA A 155 3.39 7.17 1.96
N LEU A 156 3.88 7.07 0.73
CA LEU A 156 5.09 7.73 0.26
C LEU A 156 4.97 9.27 0.30
N LYS A 157 3.83 9.85 -0.10
CA LYS A 157 3.57 11.30 0.06
C LYS A 157 3.48 11.72 1.52
N SER A 158 2.95 10.85 2.37
CA SER A 158 2.83 11.08 3.81
C SER A 158 4.20 11.17 4.46
N ILE A 159 5.12 10.24 4.17
CA ILE A 159 6.51 10.35 4.64
C ILE A 159 7.25 11.50 3.95
N GLY A 160 6.97 11.80 2.69
CA GLY A 160 7.48 12.98 2.00
C GLY A 160 7.12 14.28 2.72
N THR A 161 5.89 14.40 3.22
CA THR A 161 5.47 15.56 4.04
C THR A 161 6.26 15.66 5.34
N LEU A 162 6.58 14.53 5.98
CA LEU A 162 7.44 14.51 7.18
C LEU A 162 8.89 14.89 6.86
N LEU A 163 9.38 14.50 5.69
CA LEU A 163 10.76 14.74 5.26
C LEU A 163 10.96 16.14 4.69
N GLN A 164 9.88 16.84 4.32
CA GLN A 164 9.93 18.20 3.83
C GLN A 164 10.62 19.10 4.87
N ASP A 165 11.59 19.88 4.41
CA ASP A 165 12.40 20.80 5.23
C ASP A 165 13.20 20.12 6.36
N SER A 166 13.31 18.78 6.39
CA SER A 166 14.09 18.04 7.38
C SER A 166 15.60 17.99 7.06
N GLY A 167 15.99 18.50 5.89
CA GLY A 167 17.34 18.34 5.33
C GLY A 167 17.51 17.06 4.51
N TRP A 168 16.50 16.19 4.43
CA TRP A 168 16.57 14.93 3.66
C TRP A 168 16.93 15.16 2.18
N THR A 169 16.24 16.06 1.48
CA THR A 169 16.54 16.36 0.07
C THR A 169 17.94 16.95 -0.10
N GLY A 170 18.38 17.78 0.84
CA GLY A 170 19.74 18.31 0.90
C GLY A 170 20.78 17.19 1.01
N ALA A 171 20.57 16.23 1.91
CA ALA A 171 21.46 15.07 2.07
C ALA A 171 21.55 14.23 0.78
N LEU A 172 20.44 14.07 0.03
CA LEU A 172 20.45 13.37 -1.25
C LEU A 172 21.27 14.10 -2.33
N VAL A 173 21.20 15.43 -2.34
CA VAL A 173 21.95 16.29 -3.27
C VAL A 173 23.43 16.30 -2.93
N GLU A 174 23.77 16.49 -1.66
CA GLU A 174 25.16 16.50 -1.18
C GLU A 174 25.85 15.15 -1.38
N ALA A 175 25.12 14.04 -1.22
CA ALA A 175 25.62 12.70 -1.52
C ALA A 175 25.74 12.41 -3.04
N GLY A 176 25.35 13.34 -3.91
CA GLY A 176 25.42 13.17 -5.37
C GLY A 176 24.42 12.15 -5.93
N ILE A 177 23.40 11.75 -5.16
CA ILE A 177 22.43 10.72 -5.57
C ILE A 177 21.38 11.31 -6.53
N ALA A 178 21.01 12.59 -6.34
CA ALA A 178 19.99 13.26 -7.12
C ALA A 178 20.32 14.75 -7.32
N SER A 179 19.86 15.33 -8.43
CA SER A 179 19.80 16.79 -8.58
C SER A 179 18.72 17.39 -7.68
N PRO A 180 18.76 18.68 -7.31
CA PRO A 180 17.76 19.31 -6.44
C PRO A 180 16.31 19.04 -6.87
N GLY A 181 15.98 19.29 -8.14
CA GLY A 181 14.63 19.03 -8.66
C GLY A 181 14.25 17.54 -8.68
N THR A 182 15.22 16.64 -8.81
CA THR A 182 14.97 15.19 -8.71
C THR A 182 14.70 14.79 -7.26
N ALA A 183 15.46 15.34 -6.30
CA ALA A 183 15.27 15.09 -4.88
C ALA A 183 13.88 15.55 -4.41
N ASP A 184 13.46 16.76 -4.81
CA ASP A 184 12.13 17.28 -4.50
C ASP A 184 11.01 16.43 -5.12
N SER A 185 11.25 15.85 -6.30
CA SER A 185 10.27 14.98 -6.95
C SER A 185 9.94 13.70 -6.16
N PHE A 186 10.81 13.28 -5.24
CA PHE A 186 10.57 12.14 -4.37
C PHE A 186 9.61 12.47 -3.22
N LEU A 187 9.60 13.73 -2.73
CA LEU A 187 8.63 14.18 -1.72
C LEU A 187 7.19 14.08 -2.23
N THR A 188 6.97 14.32 -3.53
CA THR A 188 5.65 14.30 -4.17
C THR A 188 5.35 13.02 -4.93
N VAL A 189 6.29 12.06 -4.96
CA VAL A 189 6.16 10.76 -5.64
C VAL A 189 5.86 10.90 -7.14
N SER A 190 6.67 11.68 -7.86
CA SER A 190 6.48 11.88 -9.31
C SER A 190 6.78 10.62 -10.13
N SER A 191 7.61 9.72 -9.61
CA SER A 191 7.86 8.39 -10.16
C SER A 191 7.92 7.39 -9.02
N ILE A 192 6.94 6.49 -8.95
CA ILE A 192 6.83 5.54 -7.85
C ILE A 192 8.08 4.66 -7.72
N THR A 193 8.57 4.11 -8.83
CA THR A 193 9.75 3.23 -8.82
C THR A 193 11.00 3.94 -8.32
N ARG A 194 11.26 5.17 -8.78
CA ARG A 194 12.44 5.94 -8.32
C ARG A 194 12.29 6.36 -6.87
N THR A 195 11.07 6.73 -6.46
CA THR A 195 10.78 7.13 -5.08
C THR A 195 10.97 5.95 -4.12
N GLN A 196 10.44 4.77 -4.45
CA GLN A 196 10.67 3.52 -3.71
C GLN A 196 12.16 3.24 -3.52
N GLN A 197 12.96 3.35 -4.59
CA GLN A 197 14.41 3.13 -4.52
C GLN A 197 15.10 4.11 -3.56
N MET A 198 14.71 5.38 -3.58
CA MET A 198 15.29 6.41 -2.71
C MET A 198 14.92 6.22 -1.24
N HIS A 199 13.70 5.79 -0.97
CA HIS A 199 13.24 5.42 0.36
C HIS A 199 13.96 4.16 0.89
N GLN A 200 14.25 3.17 0.03
CA GLN A 200 15.12 2.04 0.38
C GLN A 200 16.54 2.50 0.76
N ILE A 201 17.15 3.38 -0.05
CA ILE A 201 18.47 3.96 0.26
C ILE A 201 18.43 4.71 1.60
N THR A 202 17.38 5.50 1.83
CA THR A 202 17.18 6.25 3.08
C THR A 202 17.10 5.30 4.28
N GLY A 203 16.31 4.23 4.20
CA GLY A 203 16.23 3.20 5.24
C GLY A 203 17.59 2.57 5.54
N CYS A 204 18.35 2.18 4.51
CA CYS A 204 19.71 1.65 4.65
C CYS A 204 20.65 2.64 5.34
N SER A 205 20.66 3.90 4.89
CA SER A 205 21.52 4.95 5.45
C SER A 205 21.19 5.23 6.92
N LEU A 206 19.91 5.37 7.26
CA LEU A 206 19.47 5.59 8.64
C LEU A 206 19.86 4.42 9.54
N TYR A 207 19.62 3.19 9.11
CA TYR A 207 19.97 2.01 9.89
C TYR A 207 21.49 1.89 10.09
N LYS A 208 22.29 2.15 9.04
CA LYS A 208 23.76 2.18 9.14
C LYS A 208 24.25 3.21 10.16
N LEU A 209 23.69 4.42 10.12
CA LEU A 209 24.04 5.49 11.07
C LEU A 209 23.65 5.12 12.51
N LEU A 210 22.49 4.50 12.72
CA LEU A 210 22.06 4.03 14.04
C LEU A 210 23.00 2.97 14.61
N LYS A 211 23.41 2.00 13.79
CA LYS A 211 24.32 0.93 14.21
C LYS A 211 25.71 1.46 14.52
N ALA A 212 26.23 2.38 13.70
CA ALA A 212 27.49 3.07 13.97
C ALA A 212 27.44 3.84 15.30
N ALA A 213 26.37 4.62 15.53
CA ALA A 213 26.20 5.38 16.77
C ALA A 213 26.08 4.48 18.02
N HIS A 214 25.44 3.31 17.91
CA HIS A 214 25.39 2.32 19.00
C HIS A 214 26.76 1.68 19.26
N MET A 215 27.51 1.36 18.20
CA MET A 215 28.88 0.84 18.33
C MET A 215 29.81 1.85 19.01
N ASP A 216 29.73 3.12 18.65
CA ASP A 216 30.57 4.16 19.25
C ASP A 216 30.18 4.40 20.71
N TYR A 217 28.87 4.43 21.04
CA TYR A 217 28.39 4.45 22.42
C TYR A 217 28.94 3.26 23.24
N SER A 218 28.95 2.07 22.64
CA SER A 218 29.45 0.85 23.30
C SER A 218 30.95 0.94 23.61
N LYS A 219 31.75 1.51 22.70
CA LYS A 219 33.20 1.72 22.91
C LYS A 219 33.49 2.78 23.98
N GLU A 220 32.65 3.80 24.11
CA GLU A 220 32.82 4.84 25.14
C GLU A 220 32.44 4.32 26.55
N THR A 221 31.63 3.26 26.63
CA THR A 221 31.12 2.67 27.88
C THR A 221 31.94 1.45 28.34
N ASP A 222 33.10 1.19 27.72
CA ASP A 222 33.92 -0.03 27.87
C ASP A 222 34.56 -0.21 29.27
N GLU A 223 34.33 0.72 30.21
CA GLU A 223 34.73 0.59 31.62
C GLU A 223 33.80 -0.36 32.41
N GLN A 224 32.58 -0.65 31.93
CA GLN A 224 31.63 -1.62 32.53
C GLN A 224 30.79 -2.38 31.47
N PRO A 225 31.29 -3.51 30.93
CA PRO A 225 30.66 -4.24 29.83
C PRO A 225 29.25 -4.81 30.11
N GLU A 226 28.89 -5.02 31.39
CA GLU A 226 27.59 -5.57 31.78
C GLU A 226 26.43 -4.55 31.70
N GLU A 227 26.72 -3.26 31.47
CA GLU A 227 25.71 -2.19 31.39
C GLU A 227 25.35 -1.78 29.95
N VAL A 228 26.00 -2.32 28.91
CA VAL A 228 25.69 -1.92 27.52
C VAL A 228 24.33 -2.50 27.10
N PRO A 229 23.31 -1.66 26.87
CA PRO A 229 21.99 -2.13 26.47
C PRO A 229 22.03 -2.73 25.07
N SER A 230 21.11 -3.68 24.79
CA SER A 230 20.89 -4.16 23.41
C SER A 230 20.60 -3.00 22.48
N PHE A 231 20.84 -3.18 21.18
CA PHE A 231 20.59 -2.13 20.18
C PHE A 231 19.15 -1.58 20.25
N GLU A 232 18.17 -2.45 20.45
CA GLU A 232 16.76 -2.08 20.61
C GLU A 232 16.52 -1.29 21.89
N ALA A 233 17.06 -1.76 23.03
CA ALA A 233 16.92 -1.07 24.31
C ALA A 233 17.59 0.31 24.29
N TRP A 234 18.76 0.40 23.64
CA TRP A 234 19.45 1.66 23.39
C TRP A 234 18.61 2.62 22.54
N CYS A 235 18.05 2.14 21.43
CA CYS A 235 17.16 2.96 20.58
C CYS A 235 15.94 3.47 21.37
N GLU A 236 15.29 2.63 22.19
CA GLU A 236 14.17 3.04 23.03
C GLU A 236 14.56 4.14 24.03
N HIS A 237 15.75 4.04 24.62
CA HIS A 237 16.28 5.06 25.51
C HIS A 237 16.55 6.37 24.78
N ARG A 238 17.25 6.31 23.63
CA ARG A 238 17.63 7.50 22.84
C ARG A 238 16.43 8.23 22.26
N LYS A 239 15.36 7.53 21.88
CA LYS A 239 14.08 8.13 21.46
C LYS A 239 13.48 9.06 22.53
N ARG A 240 13.68 8.78 23.82
CA ARG A 240 13.14 9.59 24.91
C ARG A 240 14.00 10.80 25.24
N GLN A 241 15.29 10.75 24.88
CA GLN A 241 16.27 11.79 25.23
C GLN A 241 16.51 12.81 24.13
N SER A 242 16.37 12.41 22.86
CA SER A 242 16.67 13.28 21.72
C SER A 242 15.48 13.33 20.76
N PRO A 243 14.84 14.52 20.61
CA PRO A 243 13.80 14.72 19.60
C PRO A 243 14.27 14.43 18.18
N GLN A 244 15.53 14.76 17.86
CA GLN A 244 16.13 14.48 16.55
C GLN A 244 16.28 12.97 16.31
N PHE A 245 16.76 12.23 17.33
CA PHE A 245 16.83 10.77 17.24
C PHE A 245 15.43 10.17 17.05
N HIS A 246 14.46 10.65 17.83
CA HIS A 246 13.07 10.20 17.73
C HIS A 246 12.50 10.42 16.33
N PHE A 247 12.73 11.61 15.75
CA PHE A 247 12.27 11.94 14.41
C PHE A 247 12.84 10.97 13.35
N TRP A 248 14.16 10.79 13.30
CA TRP A 248 14.78 9.92 12.29
C TRP A 248 14.46 8.44 12.51
N TYR A 249 14.27 8.01 13.76
CA TYR A 249 13.80 6.66 14.04
C TYR A 249 12.34 6.46 13.59
N MET A 250 11.48 7.47 13.75
CA MET A 250 10.11 7.45 13.23
C MET A 250 10.09 7.38 11.70
N VAL A 251 10.96 8.14 11.03
CA VAL A 251 11.17 8.03 9.57
C VAL A 251 11.52 6.59 9.21
N LEU A 252 12.57 6.01 9.79
CA LEU A 252 12.96 4.62 9.53
C LEU A 252 11.81 3.64 9.79
N SER A 253 11.07 3.83 10.87
CA SER A 253 9.91 2.97 11.20
C SER A 253 8.84 3.04 10.11
N MET A 254 8.55 4.24 9.60
CA MET A 254 7.58 4.44 8.52
C MET A 254 8.08 3.89 7.18
N GLU A 255 9.38 4.04 6.85
CA GLU A 255 10.00 3.42 5.67
C GLU A 255 9.75 1.91 5.65
N LEU A 256 10.02 1.25 6.79
CA LEU A 256 9.87 -0.19 6.91
C LEU A 256 8.41 -0.64 6.79
N VAL A 257 7.45 0.13 7.31
CA VAL A 257 6.01 -0.15 7.12
C VAL A 257 5.59 -0.02 5.65
N ILE A 258 6.14 0.95 4.91
CA ILE A 258 5.88 1.10 3.47
C ILE A 258 6.47 -0.10 2.71
N LEU A 259 7.69 -0.55 3.06
CA LEU A 259 8.29 -1.75 2.46
C LEU A 259 7.47 -3.00 2.76
N LEU A 260 6.93 -3.16 3.97
CA LEU A 260 6.01 -4.27 4.30
C LEU A 260 4.74 -4.24 3.45
N LEU A 261 4.16 -3.06 3.20
CA LEU A 261 3.02 -2.92 2.30
C LEU A 261 3.39 -3.41 0.89
N ILE A 262 4.53 -2.96 0.35
CA ILE A 262 4.99 -3.38 -0.97
C ILE A 262 5.24 -4.90 -0.99
N ARG A 263 5.88 -5.45 0.05
CA ARG A 263 6.16 -6.88 0.19
C ARG A 263 4.88 -7.70 0.17
N SER A 264 3.85 -7.23 0.87
CA SER A 264 2.54 -7.90 0.91
C SER A 264 1.93 -8.10 -0.46
N PHE A 265 2.08 -7.12 -1.36
CA PHE A 265 1.64 -7.27 -2.75
C PHE A 265 2.54 -8.20 -3.54
N ARG A 266 3.86 -8.05 -3.43
CA ARG A 266 4.85 -8.82 -4.20
C ARG A 266 4.79 -10.32 -3.89
N GLU A 267 4.49 -10.66 -2.64
CA GLU A 267 4.36 -12.04 -2.14
C GLU A 267 2.92 -12.57 -2.18
N ALA A 268 1.94 -11.77 -2.61
CA ALA A 268 0.52 -12.10 -2.51
C ALA A 268 0.11 -12.52 -1.08
N ASN A 269 0.64 -11.84 -0.06
CA ASN A 269 0.44 -12.17 1.35
C ASN A 269 -0.64 -11.27 1.97
N PHE A 270 -1.87 -11.78 2.05
CA PHE A 270 -3.01 -11.01 2.52
C PHE A 270 -2.97 -10.68 4.02
N PHE A 271 -2.41 -11.58 4.84
CA PHE A 271 -2.20 -11.31 6.25
C PHE A 271 -1.25 -10.12 6.44
N LEU A 272 -0.10 -10.15 5.75
CA LEU A 272 0.87 -9.06 5.78
C LEU A 272 0.27 -7.76 5.28
N TYR A 273 -0.57 -7.82 4.24
CA TYR A 273 -1.28 -6.66 3.71
C TYR A 273 -2.15 -6.00 4.79
N CYS A 274 -2.96 -6.79 5.51
CA CYS A 274 -3.79 -6.27 6.61
C CYS A 274 -2.95 -5.65 7.74
N GLN A 275 -1.81 -6.26 8.10
CA GLN A 275 -0.91 -5.72 9.12
C GLN A 275 -0.31 -4.37 8.67
N SER A 276 0.17 -4.27 7.44
CA SER A 276 0.73 -3.02 6.91
C SER A 276 -0.32 -1.91 6.86
N LEU A 277 -1.59 -2.22 6.54
CA LEU A 277 -2.67 -1.25 6.60
C LEU A 277 -2.90 -0.71 8.02
N ALA A 278 -2.92 -1.58 9.02
CA ALA A 278 -3.11 -1.20 10.42
C ALA A 278 -2.05 -0.18 10.88
N GLU A 279 -0.80 -0.44 10.53
CA GLU A 279 0.34 0.40 10.91
C GLU A 279 0.42 1.72 10.14
N LEU A 280 -0.09 1.76 8.90
CA LEU A 280 -0.14 3.00 8.11
C LEU A 280 -1.20 3.98 8.62
N ILE A 281 -2.28 3.49 9.23
CA ILE A 281 -3.41 4.32 9.67
C ILE A 281 -2.95 5.48 10.59
N PRO A 282 -2.20 5.25 11.69
CA PRO A 282 -1.71 6.33 12.55
C PRO A 282 -0.92 7.41 11.81
N TYR A 283 -0.07 7.04 10.85
CA TYR A 283 0.71 8.01 10.06
C TYR A 283 -0.19 8.90 9.19
N PHE A 284 -1.27 8.34 8.61
CA PHE A 284 -2.22 9.16 7.86
C PHE A 284 -2.96 10.17 8.74
N PHE A 285 -3.28 9.81 9.98
CA PHE A 285 -3.84 10.75 10.96
C PHE A 285 -2.83 11.83 11.36
N ALA A 286 -1.60 11.42 11.71
CA ALA A 286 -0.55 12.33 12.15
C ALA A 286 -0.18 13.37 11.07
N ASN A 287 -0.16 12.96 9.80
CA ASN A 287 0.28 13.80 8.69
C ASN A 287 -0.87 14.48 7.94
N ASN A 288 -2.05 14.61 8.58
CA ASN A 288 -3.22 15.32 8.04
C ASN A 288 -3.68 14.83 6.65
N ASN A 289 -3.50 13.55 6.34
CA ASN A 289 -3.97 12.93 5.10
C ASN A 289 -5.46 12.58 5.22
N VAL A 290 -6.30 13.60 5.42
CA VAL A 290 -7.71 13.49 5.89
C VAL A 290 -8.56 12.49 5.11
N ASN A 291 -8.34 12.36 3.80
CA ASN A 291 -9.09 11.44 2.96
C ASN A 291 -8.72 9.98 3.25
N TYR A 292 -7.43 9.68 3.36
CA TYR A 292 -6.96 8.33 3.69
C TYR A 292 -7.19 8.01 5.17
N ALA A 293 -6.93 8.96 6.07
CA ALA A 293 -7.24 8.83 7.50
C ALA A 293 -8.73 8.52 7.75
N ARG A 294 -9.64 9.06 6.93
CA ARG A 294 -11.08 8.77 7.02
C ARG A 294 -11.46 7.39 6.50
N TRP A 295 -10.97 7.02 5.32
CA TRP A 295 -11.48 5.85 4.58
C TRP A 295 -10.66 4.58 4.80
N LEU A 296 -9.38 4.68 5.12
CA LEU A 296 -8.53 3.51 5.35
C LEU A 296 -8.92 2.70 6.59
N PRO A 297 -9.36 3.30 7.73
CA PRO A 297 -9.87 2.52 8.86
C PRO A 297 -11.14 1.73 8.51
N ILE A 298 -12.02 2.29 7.68
CA ILE A 298 -13.24 1.61 7.19
C ILE A 298 -12.83 0.42 6.32
N TYR A 299 -11.89 0.65 5.40
CA TYR A 299 -11.36 -0.40 4.54
C TYR A 299 -10.67 -1.51 5.32
N TYR A 300 -9.79 -1.15 6.25
CA TYR A 300 -9.10 -2.09 7.12
C TYR A 300 -10.08 -2.99 7.87
N ARG A 301 -11.12 -2.40 8.49
CA ARG A 301 -12.23 -3.15 9.11
C ARG A 301 -12.86 -4.15 8.14
N ASP A 302 -13.13 -3.73 6.91
CA ASP A 302 -13.74 -4.60 5.89
C ASP A 302 -12.82 -5.79 5.56
N MET A 303 -11.50 -5.55 5.43
CA MET A 303 -10.52 -6.61 5.14
C MET A 303 -10.36 -7.61 6.27
N VAL A 304 -10.29 -7.15 7.53
CA VAL A 304 -10.14 -8.06 8.69
C VAL A 304 -11.43 -8.76 9.10
N THR A 305 -12.58 -8.30 8.58
CA THR A 305 -13.88 -8.97 8.79
C THR A 305 -14.30 -9.88 7.62
N LEU A 306 -13.43 -10.06 6.62
CA LEU A 306 -13.74 -10.89 5.45
C LEU A 306 -14.01 -12.34 5.84
N GLU A 307 -13.27 -12.91 6.79
CA GLU A 307 -13.45 -14.30 7.18
C GLU A 307 -14.85 -14.56 7.75
N GLN A 308 -15.39 -13.61 8.51
CA GLN A 308 -16.74 -13.72 9.09
C GLN A 308 -17.83 -13.39 8.07
N LYS A 309 -17.62 -12.38 7.22
CA LYS A 309 -18.65 -11.91 6.25
C LYS A 309 -18.67 -12.73 4.96
N HIS A 310 -17.50 -13.16 4.48
CA HIS A 310 -17.26 -13.75 3.17
C HIS A 310 -16.19 -14.86 3.24
N PRO A 311 -16.44 -15.98 3.92
CA PRO A 311 -15.41 -16.99 4.22
C PRO A 311 -14.74 -17.57 2.96
N GLN A 312 -15.50 -17.77 1.88
CA GLN A 312 -14.95 -18.25 0.60
C GLN A 312 -14.01 -17.21 -0.03
N LEU A 313 -14.40 -15.94 -0.05
CA LEU A 313 -13.55 -14.87 -0.56
C LEU A 313 -12.31 -14.67 0.30
N ALA A 314 -12.44 -14.79 1.62
CA ALA A 314 -11.31 -14.73 2.54
C ALA A 314 -10.30 -15.85 2.22
N GLN A 315 -10.75 -17.06 1.93
CA GLN A 315 -9.87 -18.17 1.50
C GLN A 315 -9.13 -17.85 0.20
N GLU A 316 -9.82 -17.25 -0.78
CA GLU A 316 -9.19 -16.81 -2.03
C GLU A 316 -8.11 -15.75 -1.77
N PHE A 317 -8.40 -14.76 -0.93
CA PHE A 317 -7.44 -13.71 -0.57
C PHE A 317 -6.23 -14.28 0.19
N GLN A 318 -6.46 -15.19 1.15
CA GLN A 318 -5.38 -15.89 1.86
C GLN A 318 -4.55 -16.79 0.94
N SER A 319 -5.11 -17.23 -0.18
CA SER A 319 -4.39 -17.97 -1.22
C SER A 319 -3.63 -17.07 -2.20
N GLY A 320 -3.71 -15.74 -2.04
CA GLY A 320 -3.04 -14.76 -2.87
C GLY A 320 -3.89 -14.14 -3.96
N ASN A 321 -5.17 -14.49 -4.08
CA ASN A 321 -6.05 -14.03 -5.17
C ASN A 321 -6.66 -12.63 -4.92
N PHE A 322 -5.90 -11.73 -4.28
CA PHE A 322 -6.21 -10.31 -4.12
C PHE A 322 -5.25 -9.39 -4.91
N VAL A 323 -4.26 -9.98 -5.58
CA VAL A 323 -3.26 -9.30 -6.41
C VAL A 323 -3.28 -9.85 -7.84
N VAL A 324 -2.57 -9.16 -8.74
CA VAL A 324 -2.43 -9.56 -10.14
C VAL A 324 -1.03 -10.08 -10.41
N HIS A 325 -0.94 -11.27 -10.99
CA HIS A 325 0.30 -11.86 -11.48
C HIS A 325 0.37 -11.69 -13.01
N LYS A 326 1.23 -10.80 -13.51
CA LYS A 326 1.46 -10.63 -14.97
C LYS A 326 2.49 -11.59 -15.56
N SER A 327 3.22 -12.30 -14.71
CA SER A 327 4.24 -13.27 -15.11
C SER A 327 4.38 -14.34 -14.03
N SER A 328 5.04 -15.44 -14.35
CA SER A 328 5.38 -16.51 -13.40
C SER A 328 6.56 -16.16 -12.47
N ARG A 329 7.11 -14.94 -12.56
CA ARG A 329 8.23 -14.51 -11.71
C ARG A 329 7.75 -14.37 -10.27
N GLN A 330 8.44 -15.04 -9.36
CA GLN A 330 8.24 -14.86 -7.92
C GLN A 330 8.52 -13.39 -7.54
N PHE A 331 7.89 -12.92 -6.46
CA PHE A 331 8.05 -11.54 -5.98
C PHE A 331 7.72 -10.45 -7.02
N SER A 332 6.76 -10.71 -7.91
CA SER A 332 6.41 -9.79 -9.02
C SER A 332 4.94 -9.38 -9.06
N ALA A 333 4.12 -9.90 -8.14
CA ALA A 333 2.72 -9.54 -8.04
C ALA A 333 2.53 -8.04 -7.76
N MET A 334 1.37 -7.52 -8.12
CA MET A 334 1.03 -6.10 -8.03
C MET A 334 -0.43 -5.89 -7.66
N ALA A 335 -0.74 -4.72 -7.11
CA ALA A 335 -2.11 -4.34 -6.80
C ALA A 335 -2.99 -4.28 -8.08
N ILE A 336 -4.29 -4.52 -7.92
CA ILE A 336 -5.25 -4.57 -9.04
C ILE A 336 -5.28 -3.23 -9.80
N ASP A 337 -5.28 -2.11 -9.08
CA ASP A 337 -5.28 -0.77 -9.67
C ASP A 337 -3.97 -0.45 -10.41
N GLN A 338 -2.84 -0.97 -9.94
CA GLN A 338 -1.56 -0.90 -10.66
C GLN A 338 -1.59 -1.67 -11.97
N ALA A 339 -2.14 -2.89 -11.96
CA ALA A 339 -2.29 -3.70 -13.16
C ALA A 339 -3.21 -3.03 -14.19
N HIS A 340 -4.30 -2.41 -13.70
CA HIS A 340 -5.25 -1.64 -14.50
C HIS A 340 -4.61 -0.38 -15.11
N GLU A 341 -3.82 0.39 -14.35
CA GLU A 341 -3.11 1.56 -14.89
C GLU A 341 -2.14 1.19 -16.01
N GLN A 342 -1.39 0.10 -15.83
CA GLN A 342 -0.51 -0.41 -16.88
C GLN A 342 -1.28 -0.87 -18.13
N ALA A 343 -2.43 -1.52 -17.96
CA ALA A 343 -3.26 -1.92 -19.10
C ALA A 343 -3.83 -0.69 -19.84
N ASN A 344 -4.22 0.35 -19.11
CA ASN A 344 -4.66 1.62 -19.69
C ASN A 344 -3.55 2.33 -20.47
N ALA A 345 -2.30 2.24 -20.01
CA ALA A 345 -1.15 2.83 -20.73
C ALA A 345 -0.95 2.17 -22.11
N VAL A 346 -1.15 0.85 -22.22
CA VAL A 346 -1.08 0.13 -23.51
C VAL A 346 -2.17 0.61 -24.46
N ILE A 347 -3.42 0.69 -23.99
CA ILE A 347 -4.52 1.19 -24.83
C ILE A 347 -4.28 2.64 -25.27
N LYS A 348 -3.81 3.51 -24.38
CA LYS A 348 -3.53 4.91 -24.74
C LYS A 348 -2.46 5.02 -25.83
N ALA A 349 -1.40 4.22 -25.73
CA ALA A 349 -0.36 4.15 -26.75
C ALA A 349 -0.91 3.66 -28.10
N GLU A 350 -1.80 2.66 -28.10
CA GLU A 350 -2.43 2.12 -29.31
C GLU A 350 -3.47 3.07 -29.93
N THR A 351 -4.17 3.86 -29.11
CA THR A 351 -5.26 4.76 -29.54
C THR A 351 -4.82 6.20 -29.81
N GLY A 352 -3.57 6.57 -29.51
CA GLY A 352 -3.06 7.94 -29.64
C GLY A 352 -3.70 8.95 -28.68
N CYS A 353 -4.44 8.47 -27.68
CA CYS A 353 -5.04 9.28 -26.62
C CYS A 353 -4.05 9.51 -25.48
N ASP A 354 -2.98 10.26 -25.76
CA ASP A 354 -2.21 10.90 -24.69
C ASP A 354 -3.07 11.98 -24.03
N ARG A 355 -2.96 12.10 -22.70
CA ARG A 355 -3.63 13.15 -21.92
C ARG A 355 -3.17 14.51 -22.45
N ARG A 356 -3.98 15.10 -23.34
CA ARG A 356 -4.08 16.55 -23.45
C ARG A 356 -5.11 17.00 -22.42
N ASP A 357 -4.61 17.90 -21.59
CA ASP A 357 -5.22 18.69 -20.52
C ASP A 357 -5.24 18.06 -19.11
#